data_AF-A0A2J8JSC8-F1
#
_entry.id   AF-A0A2J8JSC8-F1
#
_cell.length_a   1.000
_cell.length_b   1.000
_cell.length_c   1.000
_cell.angle_alpha   90.00
_cell.angle_beta   90.00
_cell.angle_gamma   90.00
#
_symmetry.space_group_name_H-M   'P 1'
#
loop_
_entity.id
_entity.type
_entity.pdbx_description
1 polymer ?
#
loop_
_entity_poly.entity_id
_entity_poly.type
_entity_poly.pdbx_seq_one_letter_code
_entity_poly.pdbx_strand_id
1 'polypeptide(L)'
;MSEILCHWLNKELKVSRTVSPKSFAKAFSSGYLLGEVLHKFELQDDFSEFLDSRVSSAKLNNFSRLEPTLHLLGVQFDQNVAHGIITEKPGVATKLLYQLYIALQKKKKSGLTGVEMQTMQRLTNLRLQNLKSDTFQERLRHMIPRQTDFNLMRITYRFQEKYKHVKEDLAHLHFEKLERFQKLKEEQRCFDIEKQYLNRRRQNEIMAKIQAAIIQIPKPASNRTLKALEARKMMKKKKEAEDVADEIKKFEALIKKDLQAKESASKTSLDTAGQTTTDLLNTYSDDEYIKKIQKRLEEDAFAREQREKRRRKLLMDQLIAHEAQEEAYREEQLINRLMRQSQQERRIAVQLMHVRHEKEVLWQNRIFREKQHEERRLKDFQDALDREAALAKQAKIDFEEQFLKEKRFHDQIAVERAQARYEKHYSVCAEILDQIVDLSTKVADYRMLTNNLIPYKLMHDWKELFFNAKPIYEQASVKTLPADPSREQLTELEKRDLLDTNDYEEYKVPTDMK
;
A
#
# COMPACT_ATOMS: atom_id res chain seq x y z
N MET A 1 14.09 -52.97 20.48
CA MET A 1 12.64 -53.33 20.48
C MET A 1 12.03 -53.30 19.09
N SER A 2 11.92 -52.15 18.42
CA SER A 2 11.33 -52.03 17.06
C SER A 2 11.90 -53.01 16.04
N GLU A 3 13.22 -53.22 16.03
CA GLU A 3 13.90 -54.17 15.13
C GLU A 3 13.47 -55.62 15.31
N ILE A 4 13.23 -56.05 16.57
CA ILE A 4 12.77 -57.41 16.90
C ILE A 4 11.36 -57.61 16.32
N LEU A 5 10.49 -56.60 16.45
CA LEU A 5 9.15 -56.61 15.86
C LEU A 5 9.20 -56.58 14.33
N CYS A 6 10.14 -55.84 13.72
CA CYS A 6 10.36 -55.86 12.27
C CYS A 6 10.85 -57.24 11.79
N HIS A 7 11.72 -57.91 12.55
CA HIS A 7 12.18 -59.27 12.27
C HIS A 7 11.00 -60.27 12.27
N TRP A 8 10.18 -60.22 13.32
CA TRP A 8 8.97 -61.06 13.46
C TRP A 8 8.00 -60.85 12.28
N LEU A 9 7.62 -59.60 11.99
CA LEU A 9 6.72 -59.25 10.89
C LEU A 9 7.25 -59.71 9.52
N ASN A 10 8.51 -59.41 9.22
CA ASN A 10 9.07 -59.61 7.89
C ASN A 10 9.50 -61.08 7.64
N LYS A 11 9.99 -61.80 8.67
CA LYS A 11 10.52 -63.18 8.49
C LYS A 11 9.54 -64.28 8.91
N GLU A 12 8.87 -64.14 10.05
CA GLU A 12 7.96 -65.17 10.56
C GLU A 12 6.57 -65.03 9.92
N LEU A 13 5.97 -63.83 10.00
CA LEU A 13 4.64 -63.57 9.44
C LEU A 13 4.61 -63.25 7.94
N LYS A 14 5.76 -62.89 7.37
CA LYS A 14 5.93 -62.48 5.95
C LYS A 14 4.81 -61.53 5.51
N VAL A 15 4.64 -60.42 6.22
CA VAL A 15 3.59 -59.44 5.91
C VAL A 15 3.72 -58.87 4.49
N SER A 16 2.58 -58.50 3.88
CA SER A 16 2.47 -58.01 2.49
C SER A 16 3.42 -56.87 2.14
N ARG A 17 3.85 -56.09 3.15
CA ARG A 17 4.67 -54.90 3.00
C ARG A 17 5.81 -54.87 4.01
N THR A 18 7.04 -54.79 3.52
CA THR A 18 8.25 -54.80 4.35
C THR A 18 8.29 -53.61 5.32
N VAL A 19 8.38 -53.91 6.62
CA VAL A 19 8.41 -52.88 7.68
C VAL A 19 9.86 -52.61 8.09
N SER A 20 10.28 -51.34 8.05
CA SER A 20 11.59 -50.90 8.56
C SER A 20 11.43 -50.17 9.89
N PRO A 21 12.45 -50.15 10.77
CA PRO A 21 12.39 -49.42 12.05
C PRO A 21 12.13 -47.91 11.86
N LYS A 22 12.67 -47.31 10.79
CA LYS A 22 12.50 -45.88 10.47
C LYS A 22 11.12 -45.55 9.89
N SER A 23 10.48 -46.51 9.21
CA SER A 23 9.15 -46.33 8.59
C SER A 23 8.00 -46.94 9.40
N PHE A 24 8.26 -47.50 10.59
CA PHE A 24 7.32 -48.33 11.34
C PHE A 24 5.96 -47.64 11.60
N ALA A 25 5.96 -46.44 12.17
CA ALA A 25 4.72 -45.71 12.46
C ALA A 25 3.90 -45.45 11.18
N LYS A 26 4.56 -45.14 10.07
CA LYS A 26 3.98 -44.86 8.75
C LYS A 26 3.51 -46.10 8.00
N ALA A 27 4.07 -47.27 8.30
CA ALA A 27 3.59 -48.55 7.77
C ALA A 27 2.27 -48.96 8.44
N PHE A 28 2.13 -48.72 9.75
CA PHE A 28 0.92 -49.06 10.50
C PHE A 28 -0.16 -47.96 10.49
N SER A 29 0.10 -46.76 9.94
CA SER A 29 -0.84 -45.63 10.02
C SER A 29 -2.12 -45.79 9.20
N SER A 30 -2.19 -46.75 8.26
CA SER A 30 -3.43 -47.13 7.55
C SER A 30 -4.27 -48.17 8.31
N GLY A 31 -3.73 -48.83 9.34
CA GLY A 31 -4.38 -49.93 10.05
C GLY A 31 -4.37 -51.27 9.29
N TYR A 32 -4.19 -51.28 7.97
CA TYR A 32 -4.23 -52.46 7.11
C TYR A 32 -3.29 -53.59 7.59
N LEU A 33 -2.04 -53.26 7.93
CA LEU A 33 -1.06 -54.24 8.43
C LEU A 33 -1.38 -54.81 9.82
N LEU A 34 -2.25 -54.18 10.62
CA LEU A 34 -2.77 -54.81 11.85
C LEU A 34 -3.84 -55.84 11.52
N GLY A 35 -4.71 -55.54 10.54
CA GLY A 35 -5.69 -56.49 10.01
C GLY A 35 -5.03 -57.71 9.39
N GLU A 36 -3.98 -57.52 8.59
CA GLU A 36 -3.24 -58.64 7.99
C GLU A 36 -2.60 -59.56 9.04
N VAL A 37 -2.06 -58.97 10.12
CA VAL A 37 -1.51 -59.74 11.25
C VAL A 37 -2.60 -60.54 11.95
N LEU A 38 -3.77 -59.96 12.24
CA LEU A 38 -4.87 -60.68 12.90
C LEU A 38 -5.50 -61.76 12.01
N HIS A 39 -5.68 -61.49 10.72
CA HIS A 39 -6.15 -62.46 9.72
C HIS A 39 -5.22 -63.69 9.67
N LYS A 40 -3.89 -63.48 9.67
CA LYS A 40 -2.87 -64.56 9.73
C LYS A 40 -2.84 -65.36 11.04
N PHE A 41 -3.65 -64.99 12.04
CA PHE A 41 -3.85 -65.75 13.28
C PHE A 41 -5.29 -66.25 13.46
N GLU A 42 -6.13 -66.21 12.41
CA GLU A 42 -7.54 -66.68 12.44
C GLU A 42 -8.33 -65.97 13.56
N LEU A 43 -8.41 -64.64 13.41
CA LEU A 43 -9.08 -63.72 14.33
C LEU A 43 -9.87 -62.58 13.64
N GLN A 44 -9.79 -62.45 12.31
CA GLN A 44 -10.29 -61.28 11.58
C GLN A 44 -10.73 -61.71 10.16
N ASP A 45 -11.94 -62.26 10.07
CA ASP A 45 -12.45 -62.87 8.84
C ASP A 45 -12.91 -61.84 7.79
N ASP A 46 -13.19 -60.61 8.22
CA ASP A 46 -13.62 -59.46 7.40
C ASP A 46 -12.45 -58.70 6.74
N PHE A 47 -11.26 -59.32 6.66
CA PHE A 47 -10.06 -58.68 6.10
C PHE A 47 -10.21 -58.24 4.63
N SER A 48 -11.15 -58.82 3.88
CA SER A 48 -11.53 -58.38 2.54
C SER A 48 -12.08 -56.96 2.47
N GLU A 49 -12.61 -56.42 3.57
CA GLU A 49 -13.11 -55.04 3.67
C GLU A 49 -12.04 -54.01 4.09
N PHE A 50 -10.81 -54.45 4.37
CA PHE A 50 -9.70 -53.57 4.75
C PHE A 50 -9.02 -52.95 3.52
N LEU A 51 -8.77 -51.64 3.56
CA LEU A 51 -8.18 -50.89 2.45
C LEU A 51 -6.81 -50.29 2.83
N ASP A 52 -5.69 -50.66 2.17
CA ASP A 52 -4.41 -49.94 2.35
C ASP A 52 -4.42 -48.59 1.61
N SER A 53 -5.18 -47.65 2.16
CA SER A 53 -5.28 -46.28 1.66
C SER A 53 -4.95 -45.27 2.76
N ARG A 54 -4.39 -44.13 2.36
CA ARG A 54 -4.08 -43.02 3.28
C ARG A 54 -5.28 -42.12 3.58
N VAL A 55 -6.41 -42.33 2.89
CA VAL A 55 -7.64 -41.55 3.02
C VAL A 55 -8.28 -41.77 4.40
N SER A 56 -8.78 -40.70 5.02
CA SER A 56 -9.36 -40.70 6.37
C SER A 56 -10.49 -41.73 6.57
N SER A 57 -11.32 -41.97 5.56
CA SER A 57 -12.41 -42.97 5.62
C SER A 57 -11.90 -44.41 5.63
N ALA A 58 -10.86 -44.73 4.85
CA ALA A 58 -10.21 -46.04 4.89
C ALA A 58 -9.54 -46.28 6.25
N LYS A 59 -8.84 -45.27 6.78
CA LYS A 59 -8.30 -45.33 8.15
C LYS A 59 -9.41 -45.57 9.19
N LEU A 60 -10.52 -44.85 9.12
CA LEU A 60 -11.67 -45.06 10.02
C LEU A 60 -12.19 -46.49 9.96
N ASN A 61 -12.52 -46.99 8.76
CA ASN A 61 -13.06 -48.34 8.56
C ASN A 61 -12.14 -49.42 9.16
N ASN A 62 -10.86 -49.39 8.78
CA ASN A 62 -9.85 -50.32 9.25
C ASN A 62 -9.73 -50.27 10.79
N PHE A 63 -9.65 -49.08 11.41
CA PHE A 63 -9.50 -48.97 12.86
C PHE A 63 -10.76 -49.26 13.67
N SER A 64 -11.97 -49.11 13.12
CA SER A 64 -13.19 -49.62 13.78
C SER A 64 -13.28 -51.15 13.74
N ARG A 65 -12.83 -51.80 12.67
CA ARG A 65 -12.86 -53.28 12.55
C ARG A 65 -11.83 -53.99 13.44
N LEU A 66 -10.75 -53.30 13.79
CA LEU A 66 -9.72 -53.80 14.71
C LEU A 66 -10.12 -53.69 16.20
N GLU A 67 -11.08 -52.84 16.56
CA GLU A 67 -11.39 -52.61 17.97
C GLU A 67 -11.96 -53.85 18.69
N PRO A 68 -12.96 -54.58 18.15
CA PRO A 68 -13.54 -55.73 18.85
C PRO A 68 -12.54 -56.87 19.03
N THR A 69 -11.70 -57.13 18.02
CA THR A 69 -10.73 -58.23 18.02
C THR A 69 -9.52 -57.93 18.90
N LEU A 70 -9.05 -56.68 18.97
CA LEU A 70 -8.04 -56.25 19.94
C LEU A 70 -8.57 -56.30 21.38
N HIS A 71 -9.81 -55.87 21.63
CA HIS A 71 -10.45 -56.00 22.95
C HIS A 71 -10.63 -57.46 23.38
N LEU A 72 -11.01 -58.35 22.45
CA LEU A 72 -11.15 -59.79 22.73
C LEU A 72 -9.83 -60.47 23.09
N LEU A 73 -8.71 -60.03 22.51
CA LEU A 73 -7.35 -60.43 22.91
C LEU A 73 -6.88 -59.81 24.25
N GLY A 74 -7.70 -58.96 24.89
CA GLY A 74 -7.32 -58.25 26.12
C GLY A 74 -6.28 -57.14 25.90
N VAL A 75 -6.11 -56.66 24.67
CA VAL A 75 -5.21 -55.53 24.34
C VAL A 75 -5.96 -54.22 24.55
N GLN A 76 -5.41 -53.33 25.38
CA GLN A 76 -5.97 -52.00 25.62
C GLN A 76 -5.86 -51.14 24.36
N PHE A 77 -6.98 -50.97 23.64
CA PHE A 77 -7.06 -50.21 22.40
C PHE A 77 -8.01 -49.00 22.53
N ASP A 78 -7.51 -47.93 23.15
CA ASP A 78 -8.28 -46.70 23.32
C ASP A 78 -8.32 -45.84 22.04
N GLN A 79 -9.34 -44.99 21.96
CA GLN A 79 -9.51 -43.93 20.95
C GLN A 79 -8.23 -43.10 20.76
N ASN A 80 -7.52 -42.82 21.87
CA ASN A 80 -6.25 -42.09 21.89
C ASN A 80 -5.07 -42.88 21.28
N VAL A 81 -5.06 -44.22 21.44
CA VAL A 81 -4.05 -45.10 20.86
C VAL A 81 -4.28 -45.21 19.35
N ALA A 82 -5.53 -45.43 18.92
CA ALA A 82 -5.92 -45.43 17.52
C ALA A 82 -5.51 -44.12 16.81
N HIS A 83 -5.96 -42.97 17.33
CA HIS A 83 -5.58 -41.65 16.80
C HIS A 83 -4.05 -41.43 16.82
N GLY A 84 -3.35 -41.91 17.85
CA GLY A 84 -1.88 -41.85 17.93
C GLY A 84 -1.16 -42.64 16.81
N ILE A 85 -1.70 -43.78 16.40
CA ILE A 85 -1.18 -44.57 15.26
C ILE A 85 -1.52 -43.86 13.94
N ILE A 86 -2.75 -43.37 13.80
CA ILE A 86 -3.24 -42.65 12.60
C ILE A 86 -2.41 -41.39 12.30
N THR A 87 -1.98 -40.68 13.35
CA THR A 87 -1.14 -39.47 13.31
C THR A 87 0.37 -39.76 13.34
N GLU A 88 0.78 -41.02 13.14
CA GLU A 88 2.18 -41.46 13.03
C GLU A 88 3.05 -41.12 14.24
N LYS A 89 2.46 -40.99 15.45
CA LYS A 89 3.21 -40.67 16.67
C LYS A 89 4.23 -41.77 17.00
N PRO A 90 5.51 -41.42 17.23
CA PRO A 90 6.55 -42.41 17.53
C PRO A 90 6.24 -43.15 18.84
N GLY A 91 6.67 -44.41 18.93
CA GLY A 91 6.47 -45.25 20.12
C GLY A 91 5.08 -45.91 20.23
N VAL A 92 4.00 -45.24 19.80
CA VAL A 92 2.62 -45.72 20.01
C VAL A 92 2.36 -47.04 19.28
N ALA A 93 2.58 -47.07 17.95
CA ALA A 93 2.39 -48.28 17.15
C ALA A 93 3.28 -49.45 17.61
N THR A 94 4.53 -49.18 18.00
CA THR A 94 5.45 -50.20 18.52
C THR A 94 5.01 -50.77 19.86
N LYS A 95 4.41 -49.96 20.75
CA LYS A 95 3.89 -50.42 22.04
C LYS A 95 2.68 -51.33 21.84
N LEU A 96 1.73 -50.91 20.99
CA LEU A 96 0.55 -51.73 20.67
C LEU A 96 0.95 -53.05 19.99
N LEU A 97 1.84 -53.04 19.00
CA LEU A 97 2.26 -54.28 18.34
C LEU A 97 3.03 -55.22 19.29
N TYR A 98 3.76 -54.70 20.28
CA TYR A 98 4.39 -55.52 21.31
C TYR A 98 3.37 -56.15 22.27
N GLN A 99 2.33 -55.41 22.67
CA GLN A 99 1.21 -55.96 23.46
C GLN A 99 0.45 -57.03 22.67
N LEU A 100 0.18 -56.77 21.39
CA LEU A 100 -0.44 -57.72 20.47
C LEU A 100 0.41 -58.98 20.28
N TYR A 101 1.73 -58.85 20.09
CA TYR A 101 2.66 -59.99 20.03
C TYR A 101 2.55 -60.88 21.27
N ILE A 102 2.54 -60.30 22.48
CA ILE A 102 2.39 -61.06 23.72
C ILE A 102 1.02 -61.76 23.78
N ALA A 103 -0.07 -61.09 23.37
CA ALA A 103 -1.41 -61.67 23.36
C ALA A 103 -1.54 -62.85 22.37
N LEU A 104 -1.00 -62.70 21.15
CA LEU A 104 -1.00 -63.75 20.12
C LEU A 104 -0.13 -64.95 20.51
N GLN A 105 1.05 -64.70 21.11
CA GLN A 105 1.89 -65.78 21.64
C GLN A 105 1.27 -66.48 22.87
N LYS A 106 0.38 -65.81 23.62
CA LYS A 106 -0.47 -66.46 24.62
C LYS A 106 -1.56 -67.31 23.97
N LYS A 107 -2.33 -66.79 22.99
CA LYS A 107 -3.32 -67.56 22.21
C LYS A 107 -2.70 -68.86 21.67
N LYS A 108 -1.55 -68.75 21.00
CA LYS A 108 -0.81 -69.87 20.40
C LYS A 108 -0.38 -70.94 21.42
N LYS A 109 -0.17 -70.57 22.69
CA LYS A 109 0.13 -71.53 23.78
C LYS A 109 -1.11 -72.13 24.44
N SER A 110 -2.26 -71.46 24.39
CA SER A 110 -3.52 -71.95 24.95
C SER A 110 -4.37 -72.77 23.96
N GLY A 111 -4.02 -72.83 22.67
CA GLY A 111 -4.75 -73.59 21.64
C GLY A 111 -6.09 -72.99 21.20
N LEU A 112 -6.69 -72.11 22.02
CA LEU A 112 -8.01 -71.50 21.79
C LEU A 112 -8.17 -70.80 20.43
N THR A 113 -9.23 -71.18 19.74
CA THR A 113 -9.74 -70.60 18.49
C THR A 113 -10.44 -69.26 18.75
N GLY A 114 -10.55 -68.39 17.74
CA GLY A 114 -11.25 -67.10 17.89
C GLY A 114 -12.70 -67.24 18.37
N VAL A 115 -13.42 -68.24 17.84
CA VAL A 115 -14.81 -68.57 18.23
C VAL A 115 -14.91 -69.03 19.68
N GLU A 116 -13.93 -69.79 20.19
CA GLU A 116 -13.92 -70.28 21.58
C GLU A 116 -13.66 -69.16 22.59
N MET A 117 -12.88 -68.14 22.21
CA MET A 117 -12.73 -66.92 23.00
C MET A 117 -14.02 -66.08 23.01
N GLN A 118 -14.81 -66.10 21.94
CA GLN A 118 -16.13 -65.42 21.90
C GLN A 118 -17.16 -66.15 22.77
N THR A 119 -17.26 -67.48 22.70
CA THR A 119 -18.24 -68.24 23.53
C THR A 119 -17.90 -68.24 25.02
N MET A 120 -16.63 -68.08 25.39
CA MET A 120 -16.20 -67.86 26.78
C MET A 120 -16.58 -66.47 27.32
N GLN A 121 -16.88 -65.47 26.47
CA GLN A 121 -17.38 -64.17 26.93
C GLN A 121 -18.90 -64.22 27.13
N ARG A 122 -19.33 -64.12 28.41
CA ARG A 122 -20.75 -64.11 28.79
C ARG A 122 -21.56 -63.13 27.93
N LEU A 123 -22.67 -63.62 27.36
CA LEU A 123 -23.60 -62.89 26.47
C LEU A 123 -24.02 -61.50 26.97
N THR A 124 -24.09 -61.28 28.29
CA THR A 124 -24.39 -59.98 28.91
C THR A 124 -23.37 -58.88 28.57
N ASN A 125 -22.14 -59.25 28.22
CA ASN A 125 -21.07 -58.30 27.90
C ASN A 125 -21.17 -57.76 26.47
N LEU A 126 -21.75 -58.53 25.54
CA LEU A 126 -21.78 -58.19 24.11
C LEU A 126 -22.52 -56.87 23.84
N ARG A 127 -23.71 -56.67 24.44
CA ARG A 127 -24.44 -55.39 24.30
C ARG A 127 -23.63 -54.19 24.84
N LEU A 128 -22.85 -54.39 25.91
CA LEU A 128 -22.00 -53.35 26.50
C LEU A 128 -20.74 -53.10 25.66
N GLN A 129 -20.23 -54.10 24.95
CA GLN A 129 -19.13 -53.95 24.00
C GLN A 129 -19.60 -53.18 22.75
N ASN A 130 -20.75 -53.54 22.17
CA ASN A 130 -21.30 -52.85 20.99
C ASN A 130 -21.53 -51.35 21.27
N LEU A 131 -22.17 -51.02 22.41
CA LEU A 131 -22.35 -49.62 22.84
C LEU A 131 -21.01 -48.88 23.06
N LYS A 132 -19.94 -49.59 23.43
CA LYS A 132 -18.60 -48.99 23.52
C LYS A 132 -18.00 -48.75 22.14
N SER A 133 -18.09 -49.72 21.23
CA SER A 133 -17.56 -49.57 19.87
C SER A 133 -18.25 -48.47 19.07
N ASP A 134 -19.55 -48.27 19.27
CA ASP A 134 -20.28 -47.15 18.68
C ASP A 134 -19.67 -45.81 19.16
N THR A 135 -19.50 -45.63 20.49
CA THR A 135 -18.87 -44.42 21.04
C THR A 135 -17.39 -44.28 20.68
N PHE A 136 -16.68 -45.38 20.41
CA PHE A 136 -15.31 -45.39 19.89
C PHE A 136 -15.29 -44.85 18.45
N GLN A 137 -16.13 -45.40 17.57
CA GLN A 137 -16.20 -45.00 16.17
C GLN A 137 -16.64 -43.54 16.02
N GLU A 138 -17.66 -43.09 16.78
CA GLU A 138 -18.11 -41.69 16.78
C GLU A 138 -16.99 -40.71 17.19
N ARG A 139 -16.29 -40.99 18.30
CA ARG A 139 -15.22 -40.10 18.78
C ARG A 139 -14.00 -40.13 17.86
N LEU A 140 -13.64 -41.30 17.33
CA LEU A 140 -12.55 -41.43 16.37
C LEU A 140 -12.86 -40.67 15.06
N ARG A 141 -14.12 -40.69 14.60
CA ARG A 141 -14.61 -39.91 13.44
C ARG A 141 -14.47 -38.40 13.63
N HIS A 142 -14.52 -37.90 14.86
CA HIS A 142 -14.27 -36.48 15.16
C HIS A 142 -12.78 -36.15 15.31
N MET A 143 -11.93 -37.11 15.73
CA MET A 143 -10.49 -36.91 15.91
C MET A 143 -9.64 -37.11 14.63
N ILE A 144 -10.19 -37.63 13.54
CA ILE A 144 -9.47 -37.74 12.26
C ILE A 144 -9.95 -36.62 11.32
N PRO A 145 -9.07 -35.68 10.91
CA PRO A 145 -9.42 -34.65 9.93
C PRO A 145 -9.92 -35.27 8.63
N ARG A 146 -10.96 -34.68 8.04
CA ARG A 146 -11.58 -35.16 6.81
C ARG A 146 -10.70 -34.81 5.62
N GLN A 147 -10.87 -35.52 4.51
CA GLN A 147 -10.11 -35.24 3.28
C GLN A 147 -10.43 -33.84 2.69
N THR A 148 -11.64 -33.32 2.95
CA THR A 148 -12.02 -31.92 2.71
C THR A 148 -11.10 -30.95 3.43
N ASP A 149 -10.73 -31.26 4.66
CA ASP A 149 -10.03 -30.35 5.57
C ASP A 149 -8.54 -30.30 5.19
N PHE A 150 -7.96 -31.45 4.81
CA PHE A 150 -6.64 -31.51 4.17
C PHE A 150 -6.60 -30.76 2.82
N ASN A 151 -7.63 -30.89 2.00
CA ASN A 151 -7.73 -30.14 0.73
C ASN A 151 -7.81 -28.63 0.99
N LEU A 152 -8.63 -28.20 1.96
CA LEU A 152 -8.75 -26.80 2.38
C LEU A 152 -7.43 -26.26 2.93
N MET A 153 -6.74 -27.02 3.80
CA MET A 153 -5.46 -26.60 4.37
C MET A 153 -4.34 -26.46 3.32
N ARG A 154 -4.35 -27.30 2.27
CA ARG A 154 -3.46 -27.13 1.11
C ARG A 154 -3.81 -25.88 0.30
N ILE A 155 -5.10 -25.54 0.18
CA ILE A 155 -5.56 -24.34 -0.53
C ILE A 155 -5.19 -23.07 0.27
N THR A 156 -5.44 -23.03 1.58
CA THR A 156 -5.09 -21.87 2.43
C THR A 156 -3.59 -21.64 2.49
N TYR A 157 -2.77 -22.71 2.55
CA TYR A 157 -1.32 -22.60 2.47
C TYR A 157 -0.86 -21.91 1.16
N ARG A 158 -1.37 -22.36 0.00
CA ARG A 158 -1.08 -21.74 -1.31
C ARG A 158 -1.49 -20.26 -1.38
N PHE A 159 -2.59 -19.88 -0.73
CA PHE A 159 -2.99 -18.47 -0.62
C PHE A 159 -2.10 -17.66 0.34
N GLN A 160 -1.64 -18.26 1.44
CA GLN A 160 -0.68 -17.62 2.36
C GLN A 160 0.69 -17.41 1.71
N GLU A 161 1.18 -18.36 0.90
CA GLU A 161 2.41 -18.19 0.10
C GLU A 161 2.28 -17.05 -0.90
N LYS A 162 1.18 -17.01 -1.68
CA LYS A 162 0.90 -15.88 -2.59
C LYS A 162 0.85 -14.54 -1.86
N TYR A 163 0.24 -14.49 -0.67
CA TYR A 163 0.15 -13.27 0.12
C TYR A 163 1.52 -12.80 0.66
N LYS A 164 2.42 -13.74 1.01
CA LYS A 164 3.81 -13.41 1.36
C LYS A 164 4.54 -12.78 0.19
N HIS A 165 4.52 -13.41 -0.99
CA HIS A 165 5.18 -12.87 -2.18
C HIS A 165 4.67 -11.49 -2.56
N VAL A 166 3.35 -11.27 -2.62
CA VAL A 166 2.80 -9.93 -2.91
C VAL A 166 3.22 -8.89 -1.86
N LYS A 167 3.38 -9.29 -0.59
CA LYS A 167 3.89 -8.41 0.47
C LYS A 167 5.39 -8.12 0.33
N GLU A 168 6.18 -9.11 -0.10
CA GLU A 168 7.60 -8.99 -0.41
C GLU A 168 7.83 -8.07 -1.61
N ASP A 169 7.08 -8.27 -2.71
CA ASP A 169 7.09 -7.43 -3.91
C ASP A 169 6.75 -5.96 -3.58
N LEU A 170 5.69 -5.73 -2.78
CA LEU A 170 5.32 -4.38 -2.31
C LEU A 170 6.41 -3.74 -1.45
N ALA A 171 7.12 -4.51 -0.63
CA ALA A 171 8.24 -4.02 0.16
C ALA A 171 9.45 -3.66 -0.73
N HIS A 172 9.76 -4.48 -1.74
CA HIS A 172 10.80 -4.19 -2.73
C HIS A 172 10.48 -2.92 -3.53
N LEU A 173 9.24 -2.76 -4.03
CA LEU A 173 8.79 -1.56 -4.73
C LEU A 173 8.85 -0.29 -3.85
N HIS A 174 8.58 -0.41 -2.55
CA HIS A 174 8.71 0.70 -1.61
C HIS A 174 10.19 1.05 -1.35
N PHE A 175 11.05 0.05 -1.19
CA PHE A 175 12.50 0.24 -1.00
C PHE A 175 13.15 0.88 -2.22
N GLU A 176 12.82 0.41 -3.43
CA GLU A 176 13.36 0.97 -4.67
C GLU A 176 12.93 2.46 -4.87
N LYS A 177 11.69 2.80 -4.53
CA LYS A 177 11.22 4.20 -4.52
C LYS A 177 12.01 5.06 -3.53
N LEU A 178 12.35 4.54 -2.36
CA LEU A 178 13.20 5.24 -1.38
C LEU A 178 14.63 5.45 -1.91
N GLU A 179 15.26 4.43 -2.51
CA GLU A 179 16.59 4.58 -3.13
C GLU A 179 16.59 5.63 -4.24
N ARG A 180 15.63 5.57 -5.17
CA ARG A 180 15.49 6.54 -6.27
C ARG A 180 15.36 7.97 -5.72
N PHE A 181 14.62 8.16 -4.62
CA PHE A 181 14.46 9.46 -3.96
C PHE A 181 15.71 9.92 -3.18
N GLN A 182 16.55 9.00 -2.68
CA GLN A 182 17.85 9.32 -2.09
C GLN A 182 18.85 9.77 -3.17
N LYS A 183 18.97 8.99 -4.26
CA LYS A 183 19.85 9.27 -5.41
C LYS A 183 19.56 10.67 -6.00
N LEU A 184 18.29 11.00 -6.24
CA LEU A 184 17.88 12.35 -6.68
C LEU A 184 18.28 13.48 -5.73
N LYS A 185 18.31 13.24 -4.40
CA LYS A 185 18.78 14.24 -3.41
C LYS A 185 20.31 14.36 -3.39
N GLU A 186 21.02 13.29 -3.67
CA GLU A 186 22.48 13.28 -3.77
C GLU A 186 22.95 13.98 -5.06
N GLU A 187 22.29 13.72 -6.19
CA GLU A 187 22.48 14.44 -7.45
C GLU A 187 22.27 15.96 -7.28
N GLN A 188 21.18 16.37 -6.61
CA GLN A 188 20.92 17.79 -6.30
C GLN A 188 22.03 18.41 -5.42
N ARG A 189 22.51 17.68 -4.40
CA ARG A 189 23.63 18.14 -3.56
C ARG A 189 24.92 18.30 -4.37
N CYS A 190 25.25 17.33 -5.22
CA CYS A 190 26.42 17.39 -6.09
C CYS A 190 26.35 18.59 -7.04
N PHE A 191 25.19 18.84 -7.66
CA PHE A 191 24.97 19.98 -8.54
C PHE A 191 25.12 21.34 -7.83
N ASP A 192 24.54 21.51 -6.63
CA ASP A 192 24.71 22.75 -5.86
C ASP A 192 26.15 22.93 -5.34
N ILE A 193 26.88 21.84 -5.04
CA ILE A 193 28.31 21.87 -4.70
C ILE A 193 29.15 22.31 -5.90
N GLU A 194 28.95 21.74 -7.09
CA GLU A 194 29.66 22.12 -8.32
C GLU A 194 29.41 23.59 -8.67
N LYS A 195 28.15 24.03 -8.57
CA LYS A 195 27.75 25.43 -8.75
C LYS A 195 28.40 26.37 -7.73
N GLN A 196 28.61 25.95 -6.48
CA GLN A 196 29.40 26.70 -5.51
C GLN A 196 30.89 26.76 -5.89
N TYR A 197 31.49 25.66 -6.36
CA TYR A 197 32.88 25.66 -6.86
C TYR A 197 33.06 26.58 -8.07
N LEU A 198 32.15 26.56 -9.04
CA LEU A 198 32.16 27.44 -10.20
C LEU A 198 32.02 28.92 -9.80
N ASN A 199 31.17 29.23 -8.82
CA ASN A 199 31.03 30.59 -8.30
C ASN A 199 32.27 31.07 -7.54
N ARG A 200 32.88 30.22 -6.69
CA ARG A 200 34.17 30.53 -6.04
C ARG A 200 35.29 30.72 -7.06
N ARG A 201 35.35 29.89 -8.10
CA ARG A 201 36.32 30.02 -9.19
C ARG A 201 36.17 31.37 -9.91
N ARG A 202 34.94 31.77 -10.26
CA ARG A 202 34.65 33.09 -10.86
C ARG A 202 35.05 34.24 -9.92
N GLN A 203 34.77 34.14 -8.63
CA GLN A 203 35.21 35.13 -7.64
C GLN A 203 36.75 35.22 -7.55
N ASN A 204 37.46 34.09 -7.55
CA ASN A 204 38.92 34.05 -7.55
C ASN A 204 39.52 34.61 -8.85
N GLU A 205 38.94 34.31 -10.02
CA GLU A 205 39.35 34.87 -11.31
C GLU A 205 39.11 36.38 -11.39
N ILE A 206 38.02 36.89 -10.80
CA ILE A 206 37.76 38.34 -10.66
C ILE A 206 38.78 38.97 -9.70
N MET A 207 39.04 38.37 -8.54
CA MET A 207 40.04 38.87 -7.59
C MET A 207 41.46 38.87 -8.16
N ALA A 208 41.84 37.85 -8.92
CA ALA A 208 43.13 37.81 -9.62
C ALA A 208 43.23 38.90 -10.70
N LYS A 209 42.15 39.14 -11.46
CA LYS A 209 42.08 40.26 -12.42
C LYS A 209 42.17 41.63 -11.74
N ILE A 210 41.53 41.81 -10.58
CA ILE A 210 41.65 43.03 -9.76
C ILE A 210 43.09 43.20 -9.27
N GLN A 211 43.71 42.15 -8.71
CA GLN A 211 45.09 42.18 -8.24
C GLN A 211 46.10 42.48 -9.38
N ALA A 212 45.90 41.91 -10.57
CA ALA A 212 46.72 42.21 -11.75
C ALA A 212 46.48 43.62 -12.32
N ALA A 213 45.26 44.17 -12.16
CA ALA A 213 44.92 45.54 -12.56
C ALA A 213 45.34 46.61 -11.53
N ILE A 214 45.73 46.23 -10.31
CA ILE A 214 46.37 47.13 -9.35
C ILE A 214 47.81 47.39 -9.82
N ILE A 215 47.95 48.39 -10.69
CA ILE A 215 49.23 49.03 -10.98
C ILE A 215 49.79 49.54 -9.65
N GLN A 216 50.95 49.04 -9.24
CA GLN A 216 51.63 49.52 -8.04
C GLN A 216 52.20 50.91 -8.26
N ILE A 217 51.37 51.93 -8.10
CA ILE A 217 51.83 53.32 -7.94
C ILE A 217 52.70 53.34 -6.67
N PRO A 218 54.01 53.69 -6.76
CA PRO A 218 54.86 53.74 -5.58
C PRO A 218 54.34 54.82 -4.63
N LYS A 219 53.90 54.41 -3.43
CA LYS A 219 53.26 55.31 -2.47
C LYS A 219 54.23 56.44 -2.09
N PRO A 220 53.89 57.73 -2.29
CA PRO A 220 54.72 58.82 -1.80
C PRO A 220 54.82 58.74 -0.27
N ALA A 221 55.95 59.17 0.30
CA ALA A 221 56.35 58.91 1.69
C ALA A 221 55.39 59.49 2.75
N SER A 222 54.33 58.75 3.06
CA SER A 222 53.20 59.14 3.91
C SER A 222 53.54 59.07 5.41
N ASN A 223 54.47 59.92 5.87
CA ASN A 223 54.77 60.12 7.29
C ASN A 223 55.33 61.51 7.66
N ARG A 224 55.59 62.41 6.70
CA ARG A 224 56.20 63.73 6.98
C ARG A 224 55.24 64.73 7.64
N THR A 225 53.94 64.66 7.34
CA THR A 225 52.92 65.62 7.80
C THR A 225 52.53 65.42 9.26
N LEU A 226 52.39 64.17 9.73
CA LEU A 226 52.00 63.89 11.13
C LEU A 226 53.10 64.33 12.11
N LYS A 227 54.36 63.94 11.87
CA LYS A 227 55.51 64.41 12.68
C LYS A 227 55.66 65.93 12.68
N ALA A 228 55.35 66.60 11.57
CA ALA A 228 55.37 68.07 11.51
C ALA A 228 54.24 68.72 12.35
N LEU A 229 53.06 68.10 12.40
CA LEU A 229 51.94 68.53 13.25
C LEU A 229 52.25 68.34 14.74
N GLU A 230 52.86 67.21 15.11
CA GLU A 230 53.32 66.94 16.48
C GLU A 230 54.40 67.92 16.93
N ALA A 231 55.43 68.14 16.10
CA ALA A 231 56.46 69.15 16.36
C ALA A 231 55.86 70.55 16.54
N ARG A 232 54.88 70.94 15.71
CA ARG A 232 54.19 72.24 15.84
C ARG A 232 53.36 72.35 17.13
N LYS A 233 52.73 71.25 17.61
CA LYS A 233 52.08 71.21 18.92
C LYS A 233 53.08 71.35 20.08
N MET A 234 54.24 70.68 20.00
CA MET A 234 55.28 70.79 21.04
C MET A 234 55.90 72.19 21.10
N MET A 235 56.14 72.83 19.95
CA MET A 235 56.62 74.22 19.91
C MET A 235 55.60 75.23 20.43
N LYS A 236 54.29 74.99 20.21
CA LYS A 236 53.23 75.78 20.85
C LYS A 236 53.27 75.66 22.37
N LYS A 237 53.28 74.44 22.92
CA LYS A 237 53.36 74.20 24.37
C LYS A 237 54.58 74.83 25.03
N LYS A 238 55.72 74.92 24.33
CA LYS A 238 56.90 75.65 24.82
C LYS A 238 56.64 77.15 24.94
N LYS A 239 56.11 77.78 23.89
CA LYS A 239 55.74 79.20 23.94
C LYS A 239 54.69 79.49 25.01
N GLU A 240 53.63 78.68 25.08
CA GLU A 240 52.59 78.79 26.09
C GLU A 240 53.17 78.71 27.53
N ALA A 241 54.25 77.94 27.75
CA ALA A 241 54.96 77.90 29.03
C ALA A 241 55.94 79.07 29.25
N GLU A 242 56.58 79.58 28.20
CA GLU A 242 57.44 80.77 28.22
C GLU A 242 56.62 82.05 28.51
N ASP A 243 55.47 82.19 27.83
CA ASP A 243 54.51 83.28 28.02
C ASP A 243 53.96 83.29 29.47
N VAL A 244 53.55 82.14 30.00
CA VAL A 244 53.11 82.00 31.42
C VAL A 244 54.24 82.29 32.40
N ALA A 245 55.49 81.88 32.12
CA ALA A 245 56.62 82.22 32.98
C ALA A 245 56.91 83.73 33.02
N ASP A 246 56.71 84.44 31.90
CA ASP A 246 56.85 85.89 31.84
C ASP A 246 55.63 86.63 32.42
N GLU A 247 54.42 86.06 32.36
CA GLU A 247 53.27 86.56 33.12
C GLU A 247 53.48 86.43 34.64
N ILE A 248 54.02 85.31 35.12
CA ILE A 248 54.39 85.12 36.53
C ILE A 248 55.43 86.17 36.96
N LYS A 249 56.50 86.41 36.17
CA LYS A 249 57.48 87.48 36.46
C LYS A 249 56.83 88.87 36.52
N LYS A 250 55.90 89.19 35.60
CA LYS A 250 55.15 90.46 35.61
C LYS A 250 54.27 90.57 36.85
N PHE A 251 53.64 89.47 37.27
CA PHE A 251 52.80 89.40 38.47
C PHE A 251 53.63 89.56 39.76
N GLU A 252 54.79 88.91 39.86
CA GLU A 252 55.74 89.12 40.96
C GLU A 252 56.27 90.56 41.02
N ALA A 253 56.54 91.17 39.86
CA ALA A 253 56.93 92.58 39.77
C ALA A 253 55.79 93.52 40.18
N LEU A 254 54.53 93.18 39.85
CA LEU A 254 53.36 93.92 40.31
C LEU A 254 53.15 93.77 41.82
N ILE A 255 53.29 92.57 42.40
CA ILE A 255 53.22 92.37 43.86
C ILE A 255 54.33 93.17 44.58
N LYS A 256 55.56 93.17 44.06
CA LYS A 256 56.66 93.99 44.61
C LYS A 256 56.37 95.49 44.54
N LYS A 257 55.61 95.94 43.52
CA LYS A 257 55.20 97.34 43.35
C LYS A 257 54.01 97.73 44.22
N ASP A 258 53.03 96.84 44.37
CA ASP A 258 51.82 97.09 45.17
C ASP A 258 52.11 97.07 46.69
N LEU A 259 53.10 96.25 47.11
CA LEU A 259 53.70 96.31 48.44
C LEU A 259 54.46 97.63 48.73
N GLN A 260 54.76 98.44 47.70
CA GLN A 260 55.34 99.78 47.84
C GLN A 260 54.33 100.92 47.59
N ALA A 261 53.06 100.61 47.25
CA ALA A 261 52.07 101.60 46.82
C ALA A 261 51.02 101.97 47.89
N LYS A 262 51.05 101.33 49.07
CA LYS A 262 50.01 101.47 50.11
C LYS A 262 50.23 102.59 51.15
N GLU A 263 51.05 103.60 50.84
CA GLU A 263 51.39 104.69 51.78
C GLU A 263 50.82 106.11 51.47
N SER A 264 50.06 106.38 50.37
CA SER A 264 49.61 107.79 50.09
C SER A 264 48.34 108.07 49.20
N ALA A 265 47.19 108.35 49.85
CA ALA A 265 46.17 109.45 49.72
C ALA A 265 45.44 110.00 48.41
N SER A 266 44.13 109.67 48.23
CA SER A 266 42.87 110.53 48.27
C SER A 266 42.21 111.45 47.13
N LYS A 267 40.83 111.47 47.04
CA LYS A 267 39.78 112.51 46.52
C LYS A 267 39.30 112.51 45.01
N THR A 268 38.18 113.08 44.42
CA THR A 268 36.83 113.81 44.65
C THR A 268 36.05 114.06 43.25
N SER A 269 34.81 114.58 42.96
CA SER A 269 33.42 114.84 43.53
C SER A 269 32.39 115.60 42.56
N LEU A 270 31.03 115.59 42.77
CA LEU A 270 29.88 116.53 42.29
C LEU A 270 29.26 116.44 40.82
N ASP A 271 28.10 117.05 40.37
CA ASP A 271 26.65 117.22 40.82
C ASP A 271 25.66 117.94 39.78
N THR A 272 24.32 118.17 40.04
CA THR A 272 23.30 119.21 39.51
C THR A 272 21.87 118.80 38.90
N ALA A 273 20.74 119.51 39.22
CA ALA A 273 19.29 119.38 38.75
C ALA A 273 18.44 120.73 38.86
N GLY A 274 17.10 120.98 38.61
CA GLY A 274 15.80 120.27 38.28
C GLY A 274 14.50 121.21 38.19
N GLN A 275 13.22 120.72 38.34
CA GLN A 275 11.84 121.39 38.42
C GLN A 275 10.91 121.47 37.13
N THR A 276 9.59 121.88 37.02
CA THR A 276 8.56 122.74 37.76
C THR A 276 7.04 122.24 37.86
N THR A 277 5.95 123.00 37.49
CA THR A 277 4.60 123.08 38.21
C THR A 277 3.23 123.46 37.51
N THR A 278 2.07 122.91 38.01
CA THR A 278 0.58 123.34 38.10
C THR A 278 -0.30 123.81 36.89
N ASP A 279 -1.64 124.15 36.84
CA ASP A 279 -2.91 124.41 37.67
C ASP A 279 -4.22 124.20 36.76
N LEU A 280 -5.58 124.35 36.97
CA LEU A 280 -6.71 124.60 37.97
C LEU A 280 -8.10 124.14 37.31
N LEU A 281 -9.43 124.37 37.59
CA LEU A 281 -10.43 125.11 38.47
C LEU A 281 -11.90 124.47 38.37
N ASN A 282 -13.01 124.94 39.02
CA ASN A 282 -14.42 124.34 38.98
C ASN A 282 -15.65 125.22 39.49
N THR A 283 -16.94 124.85 39.21
CA THR A 283 -18.22 125.39 39.81
C THR A 283 -19.40 124.36 39.94
N TYR A 284 -20.51 124.72 40.62
CA TYR A 284 -21.45 123.81 41.34
C TYR A 284 -22.78 123.40 40.66
N SER A 285 -23.40 122.35 41.25
CA SER A 285 -24.83 121.98 41.22
C SER A 285 -25.41 121.38 39.94
N ASP A 286 -25.10 120.11 39.69
CA ASP A 286 -26.01 119.20 38.98
C ASP A 286 -25.78 117.73 39.41
N ASP A 287 -25.70 117.46 40.72
CA ASP A 287 -24.90 116.34 41.27
C ASP A 287 -25.36 114.91 40.89
N GLU A 288 -26.57 114.72 40.36
CA GLU A 288 -26.99 113.48 39.68
C GLU A 288 -26.70 113.48 38.18
N TYR A 289 -26.88 114.61 37.50
CA TYR A 289 -26.65 114.77 36.06
C TYR A 289 -25.15 114.81 35.75
N ILE A 290 -24.35 115.46 36.59
CA ILE A 290 -22.89 115.34 36.66
C ILE A 290 -22.49 113.89 36.88
N LYS A 291 -23.09 113.13 37.82
CA LYS A 291 -22.79 111.69 37.94
C LYS A 291 -23.24 110.89 36.71
N LYS A 292 -24.35 111.24 36.06
CA LYS A 292 -24.80 110.66 34.77
C LYS A 292 -23.97 111.13 33.57
N ILE A 293 -23.22 112.24 33.67
CA ILE A 293 -22.25 112.71 32.68
C ILE A 293 -20.90 112.05 32.92
N GLN A 294 -20.35 112.11 34.13
CA GLN A 294 -19.15 111.39 34.57
C GLN A 294 -19.26 109.92 34.20
N LYS A 295 -20.33 109.23 34.62
CA LYS A 295 -20.54 107.82 34.25
C LYS A 295 -20.63 107.61 32.74
N ARG A 296 -21.34 108.46 31.98
CA ARG A 296 -21.36 108.37 30.50
C ARG A 296 -20.02 108.69 29.86
N LEU A 297 -19.22 109.59 30.42
CA LEU A 297 -17.94 110.08 29.90
C LEU A 297 -16.79 109.14 30.28
N GLU A 298 -16.90 108.45 31.41
CA GLU A 298 -16.14 107.26 31.82
C GLU A 298 -16.52 106.06 30.95
N GLU A 299 -17.81 105.80 30.71
CA GLU A 299 -18.28 104.78 29.76
C GLU A 299 -17.80 105.08 28.34
N ASP A 300 -17.79 106.34 27.89
CA ASP A 300 -17.24 106.75 26.58
C ASP A 300 -15.71 106.80 26.56
N ALA A 301 -15.05 107.10 27.68
CA ALA A 301 -13.60 107.02 27.81
C ALA A 301 -13.15 105.56 27.75
N PHE A 302 -13.78 104.68 28.53
CA PHE A 302 -13.60 103.23 28.47
C PHE A 302 -13.97 102.68 27.10
N ALA A 303 -15.08 103.11 26.48
CA ALA A 303 -15.44 102.68 25.13
C ALA A 303 -14.44 103.20 24.08
N ARG A 304 -13.86 104.40 24.23
CA ARG A 304 -12.77 104.91 23.38
C ARG A 304 -11.48 104.13 23.59
N GLU A 305 -11.10 103.89 24.84
CA GLU A 305 -9.91 103.13 25.21
C GLU A 305 -10.03 101.65 24.76
N GLN A 306 -11.20 101.04 24.86
CA GLN A 306 -11.50 99.70 24.32
C GLN A 306 -11.61 99.69 22.79
N ARG A 307 -12.06 100.78 22.15
CA ARG A 307 -11.94 100.95 20.68
C ARG A 307 -10.46 101.08 20.28
N GLU A 308 -9.64 101.74 21.08
CA GLU A 308 -8.22 101.93 20.80
C GLU A 308 -7.39 100.68 21.09
N LYS A 309 -7.60 99.99 22.22
CA LYS A 309 -7.05 98.66 22.51
C LYS A 309 -7.41 97.67 21.41
N ARG A 310 -8.65 97.69 20.89
CA ARG A 310 -9.04 96.88 19.72
C ARG A 310 -8.34 97.31 18.43
N ARG A 311 -8.17 98.60 18.15
CA ARG A 311 -7.41 99.08 16.96
C ARG A 311 -5.92 98.73 17.05
N ARG A 312 -5.28 99.00 18.20
CA ARG A 312 -3.88 98.64 18.48
C ARG A 312 -3.68 97.13 18.39
N LYS A 313 -4.58 96.33 18.98
CA LYS A 313 -4.54 94.87 18.85
C LYS A 313 -4.73 94.44 17.39
N LEU A 314 -5.73 94.94 16.66
CA LEU A 314 -5.96 94.58 15.26
C LEU A 314 -4.76 94.93 14.36
N LEU A 315 -4.12 96.08 14.58
CA LEU A 315 -2.87 96.44 13.89
C LEU A 315 -1.70 95.53 14.27
N MET A 316 -1.58 95.15 15.55
CA MET A 316 -0.54 94.22 16.00
C MET A 316 -0.76 92.80 15.45
N ASP A 317 -2.00 92.31 15.50
CA ASP A 317 -2.41 91.03 14.93
C ASP A 317 -2.20 91.01 13.40
N GLN A 318 -2.41 92.14 12.70
CA GLN A 318 -2.09 92.30 11.27
C GLN A 318 -0.58 92.29 10.99
N LEU A 319 0.23 92.98 11.81
CA LEU A 319 1.69 92.97 11.68
C LEU A 319 2.26 91.57 11.95
N ILE A 320 1.81 90.89 13.02
CA ILE A 320 2.20 89.52 13.35
C ILE A 320 1.76 88.55 12.25
N ALA A 321 0.56 88.72 11.66
CA ALA A 321 0.12 87.91 10.53
C ALA A 321 0.96 88.13 9.27
N HIS A 322 1.43 89.35 9.01
CA HIS A 322 2.33 89.66 7.89
C HIS A 322 3.74 89.12 8.13
N GLU A 323 4.28 89.28 9.35
CA GLU A 323 5.57 88.74 9.75
C GLU A 323 5.58 87.22 9.67
N ALA A 324 4.55 86.54 10.19
CA ALA A 324 4.40 85.09 10.06
C ALA A 324 4.23 84.62 8.60
N GLN A 325 3.62 85.42 7.72
CA GLN A 325 3.58 85.14 6.28
C GLN A 325 4.95 85.31 5.61
N GLU A 326 5.73 86.34 5.98
CA GLU A 326 7.10 86.48 5.50
C GLU A 326 8.02 85.35 6.01
N GLU A 327 7.88 84.94 7.28
CA GLU A 327 8.63 83.83 7.86
C GLU A 327 8.26 82.51 7.17
N ALA A 328 6.97 82.17 7.05
CA ALA A 328 6.52 81.00 6.31
C ALA A 328 7.03 81.00 4.85
N TYR A 329 7.03 82.16 4.18
CA TYR A 329 7.57 82.28 2.82
C TYR A 329 9.10 82.14 2.76
N ARG A 330 9.83 82.64 3.77
CA ARG A 330 11.28 82.43 3.92
C ARG A 330 11.61 80.96 4.18
N GLU A 331 10.84 80.29 5.04
CA GLU A 331 10.95 78.87 5.32
C GLU A 331 10.63 78.03 4.08
N GLU A 332 9.53 78.30 3.37
CA GLU A 332 9.22 77.66 2.10
C GLU A 332 10.33 77.87 1.06
N GLN A 333 10.89 79.07 0.94
CA GLN A 333 12.03 79.30 0.07
C GLN A 333 13.27 78.52 0.51
N LEU A 334 13.55 78.42 1.81
CA LEU A 334 14.68 77.67 2.35
C LEU A 334 14.51 76.16 2.13
N ILE A 335 13.32 75.63 2.43
CA ILE A 335 12.92 74.24 2.16
C ILE A 335 13.06 73.94 0.66
N ASN A 336 12.51 74.78 -0.23
CA ASN A 336 12.62 74.58 -1.68
C ASN A 336 14.06 74.68 -2.21
N ARG A 337 14.96 75.43 -1.54
CA ARG A 337 16.39 75.48 -1.87
C ARG A 337 17.15 74.24 -1.37
N LEU A 338 16.82 73.75 -0.17
CA LEU A 338 17.45 72.56 0.44
C LEU A 338 16.95 71.24 -0.17
N MET A 339 15.65 71.14 -0.45
CA MET A 339 14.99 70.00 -1.10
C MET A 339 15.19 69.97 -2.63
N ARG A 340 15.99 70.89 -3.18
CA ARG A 340 16.32 70.96 -4.61
C ARG A 340 17.22 69.79 -5.01
N GLN A 341 16.60 68.64 -5.27
CA GLN A 341 17.29 67.40 -5.63
C GLN A 341 18.37 67.60 -6.70
N SER A 342 19.54 67.05 -6.46
CA SER A 342 20.64 66.93 -7.41
C SER A 342 20.16 66.25 -8.70
N GLN A 343 20.81 66.56 -9.82
CA GLN A 343 20.57 65.82 -11.07
C GLN A 343 20.92 64.32 -10.92
N GLN A 344 21.85 63.99 -10.02
CA GLN A 344 22.22 62.60 -9.73
C GLN A 344 21.11 61.87 -8.96
N GLU A 345 20.54 62.50 -7.93
CA GLU A 345 19.42 61.94 -7.15
C GLU A 345 18.20 61.66 -8.01
N ARG A 346 17.86 62.58 -8.94
CA ARG A 346 16.77 62.36 -9.90
C ARG A 346 17.04 61.21 -10.86
N ARG A 347 18.28 61.04 -11.34
CA ARG A 347 18.67 59.87 -12.16
C ARG A 347 18.56 58.57 -11.37
N ILE A 348 19.04 58.56 -10.12
CA ILE A 348 18.96 57.41 -9.22
C ILE A 348 17.50 57.06 -8.90
N ALA A 349 16.64 58.06 -8.65
CA ALA A 349 15.21 57.85 -8.40
C ALA A 349 14.51 57.20 -9.61
N VAL A 350 14.78 57.68 -10.84
CA VAL A 350 14.25 57.07 -12.07
C VAL A 350 14.77 55.63 -12.25
N GLN A 351 16.06 55.39 -12.05
CA GLN A 351 16.65 54.04 -12.11
C GLN A 351 16.03 53.10 -11.06
N LEU A 352 15.82 53.56 -9.83
CA LEU A 352 15.16 52.79 -8.77
C LEU A 352 13.69 52.49 -9.11
N MET A 353 12.98 53.41 -9.78
CA MET A 353 11.61 53.17 -10.25
C MET A 353 11.56 52.13 -11.37
N HIS A 354 12.49 52.17 -12.33
CA HIS A 354 12.63 51.10 -13.34
C HIS A 354 12.93 49.74 -12.69
N VAL A 355 13.92 49.66 -11.79
CA VAL A 355 14.27 48.40 -11.09
C VAL A 355 13.12 47.90 -10.20
N ARG A 356 12.28 48.78 -9.64
CA ARG A 356 11.05 48.38 -8.93
C ARG A 356 10.02 47.80 -9.90
N HIS A 357 9.78 48.43 -11.05
CA HIS A 357 8.86 47.95 -12.07
C HIS A 357 9.31 46.61 -12.68
N GLU A 358 10.60 46.45 -12.99
CA GLU A 358 11.19 45.19 -13.46
C GLU A 358 11.00 44.05 -12.43
N LYS A 359 11.19 44.34 -11.14
CA LYS A 359 10.95 43.36 -10.06
C LYS A 359 9.49 42.97 -9.94
N GLU A 360 8.57 43.93 -10.08
CA GLU A 360 7.13 43.66 -10.11
C GLU A 360 6.77 42.78 -11.31
N VAL A 361 7.24 43.11 -12.52
CA VAL A 361 7.05 42.30 -13.72
C VAL A 361 7.64 40.89 -13.57
N LEU A 362 8.80 40.72 -12.91
CA LEU A 362 9.37 39.41 -12.61
C LEU A 362 8.54 38.62 -11.58
N TRP A 363 7.95 39.29 -10.58
CA TRP A 363 7.07 38.67 -9.59
C TRP A 363 5.75 38.20 -10.21
N GLN A 364 5.10 39.06 -11.02
CA GLN A 364 3.90 38.72 -11.79
C GLN A 364 4.17 37.55 -12.76
N ASN A 365 5.29 37.59 -13.50
CA ASN A 365 5.70 36.49 -14.38
C ASN A 365 5.96 35.17 -13.64
N ARG A 366 6.49 35.23 -12.40
CA ARG A 366 6.65 34.03 -11.56
C ARG A 366 5.29 33.47 -11.18
N ILE A 367 4.39 34.28 -10.63
CA ILE A 367 3.04 33.85 -10.22
C ILE A 367 2.24 33.29 -11.41
N PHE A 368 2.35 33.91 -12.58
CA PHE A 368 1.70 33.44 -13.80
C PHE A 368 2.20 32.05 -14.22
N ARG A 369 3.51 31.81 -14.19
CA ARG A 369 4.09 30.48 -14.45
C ARG A 369 3.69 29.46 -13.38
N GLU A 370 3.69 29.87 -12.11
CA GLU A 370 3.32 29.02 -10.97
C GLU A 370 1.88 28.51 -11.10
N LYS A 371 0.93 29.41 -11.44
CA LYS A 371 -0.45 29.07 -11.81
C LYS A 371 -0.55 28.17 -13.04
N GLN A 372 0.17 28.45 -14.13
CA GLN A 372 0.18 27.58 -15.30
C GLN A 372 0.73 26.16 -14.99
N HIS A 373 1.66 26.04 -14.03
CA HIS A 373 2.13 24.73 -13.56
C HIS A 373 1.12 24.06 -12.62
N GLU A 374 0.33 24.81 -11.84
CA GLU A 374 -0.79 24.29 -11.05
C GLU A 374 -1.92 23.76 -11.93
N GLU A 375 -2.37 24.56 -12.90
CA GLU A 375 -3.39 24.19 -13.90
C GLU A 375 -3.00 22.92 -14.67
N ARG A 376 -1.73 22.83 -15.11
CA ARG A 376 -1.21 21.61 -15.76
C ARG A 376 -1.20 20.42 -14.81
N ARG A 377 -0.68 20.55 -13.58
CA ARG A 377 -0.70 19.45 -12.59
C ARG A 377 -2.11 18.96 -12.27
N LEU A 378 -3.08 19.87 -12.16
CA LEU A 378 -4.49 19.52 -11.93
C LEU A 378 -5.08 18.78 -13.13
N LYS A 379 -4.79 19.23 -14.36
CA LYS A 379 -5.23 18.51 -15.57
C LYS A 379 -4.53 17.16 -15.72
N ASP A 380 -3.20 17.09 -15.57
CA ASP A 380 -2.43 15.84 -15.66
C ASP A 380 -2.94 14.79 -14.66
N PHE A 381 -3.39 15.23 -13.47
CA PHE A 381 -4.02 14.41 -12.44
C PHE A 381 -5.44 13.96 -12.82
N GLN A 382 -6.27 14.84 -13.37
CA GLN A 382 -7.60 14.49 -13.90
C GLN A 382 -7.50 13.51 -15.07
N ASP A 383 -6.69 13.81 -16.08
CA ASP A 383 -6.41 12.96 -17.23
C ASP A 383 -5.86 11.59 -16.78
N ALA A 384 -5.14 11.50 -15.65
CA ALA A 384 -4.66 10.23 -15.09
C ALA A 384 -5.77 9.44 -14.39
N LEU A 385 -6.61 10.09 -13.58
CA LEU A 385 -7.79 9.46 -12.97
C LEU A 385 -8.76 8.93 -14.03
N ASP A 386 -9.00 9.67 -15.11
CA ASP A 386 -9.85 9.24 -16.22
C ASP A 386 -9.25 8.05 -16.99
N ARG A 387 -7.92 7.98 -17.12
CA ARG A 387 -7.21 6.81 -17.68
C ARG A 387 -7.35 5.58 -16.79
N GLU A 388 -7.16 5.72 -15.47
CA GLU A 388 -7.36 4.62 -14.52
C GLU A 388 -8.83 4.16 -14.49
N ALA A 389 -9.79 5.10 -14.53
CA ALA A 389 -11.21 4.80 -14.61
C ALA A 389 -11.63 4.13 -15.94
N ALA A 390 -10.98 4.47 -17.06
CA ALA A 390 -11.19 3.81 -18.35
C ALA A 390 -10.67 2.37 -18.34
N LEU A 391 -9.45 2.15 -17.84
CA LEU A 391 -8.87 0.80 -17.67
C LEU A 391 -9.72 -0.06 -16.72
N ALA A 392 -10.20 0.51 -15.61
CA ALA A 392 -11.09 -0.18 -14.68
C ALA A 392 -12.47 -0.51 -15.26
N LYS A 393 -12.96 0.27 -16.24
CA LYS A 393 -14.18 -0.07 -17.01
C LYS A 393 -13.92 -1.19 -18.01
N GLN A 394 -12.81 -1.13 -18.74
CA GLN A 394 -12.41 -2.19 -19.68
C GLN A 394 -12.25 -3.53 -18.96
N ALA A 395 -11.48 -3.57 -17.87
CA ALA A 395 -11.27 -4.79 -17.08
C ALA A 395 -12.60 -5.39 -16.55
N LYS A 396 -13.59 -4.57 -16.19
CA LYS A 396 -14.93 -5.07 -15.81
C LYS A 396 -15.64 -5.76 -16.98
N ILE A 397 -15.63 -5.14 -18.16
CA ILE A 397 -16.21 -5.72 -19.38
C ILE A 397 -15.48 -7.03 -19.74
N ASP A 398 -14.16 -7.06 -19.64
CA ASP A 398 -13.36 -8.27 -19.89
C ASP A 398 -13.72 -9.41 -18.92
N PHE A 399 -13.92 -9.11 -17.63
CA PHE A 399 -14.36 -10.09 -16.62
C PHE A 399 -15.81 -10.54 -16.85
N GLU A 400 -16.72 -9.64 -17.21
CA GLU A 400 -18.11 -9.96 -17.53
C GLU A 400 -18.20 -10.84 -18.80
N GLU A 401 -17.39 -10.55 -19.82
CA GLU A 401 -17.24 -11.41 -21.00
C GLU A 401 -16.65 -12.79 -20.66
N GLN A 402 -15.61 -12.86 -19.82
CA GLN A 402 -15.03 -14.13 -19.37
C GLN A 402 -16.07 -14.96 -18.62
N PHE A 403 -16.79 -14.37 -17.67
CA PHE A 403 -17.87 -15.03 -16.93
C PHE A 403 -18.99 -15.54 -17.85
N LEU A 404 -19.38 -14.77 -18.88
CA LEU A 404 -20.36 -15.21 -19.88
C LEU A 404 -19.84 -16.35 -20.77
N LYS A 405 -18.53 -16.37 -21.10
CA LYS A 405 -17.88 -17.45 -21.85
C LYS A 405 -17.80 -18.73 -21.01
N GLU A 406 -17.37 -18.63 -19.76
CA GLU A 406 -17.36 -19.75 -18.79
C GLU A 406 -18.77 -20.32 -18.55
N LYS A 407 -19.77 -19.45 -18.36
CA LYS A 407 -21.16 -19.89 -18.21
C LYS A 407 -21.65 -20.66 -19.44
N ARG A 408 -21.44 -20.14 -20.65
CA ARG A 408 -21.83 -20.83 -21.90
C ARG A 408 -21.16 -22.21 -22.02
N PHE A 409 -19.90 -22.32 -21.63
CA PHE A 409 -19.16 -23.58 -21.63
C PHE A 409 -19.70 -24.57 -20.59
N HIS A 410 -20.08 -24.10 -19.40
CA HIS A 410 -20.76 -24.93 -18.39
C HIS A 410 -22.16 -25.37 -18.83
N ASP A 411 -22.93 -24.50 -19.48
CA ASP A 411 -24.25 -24.81 -20.04
C ASP A 411 -24.12 -25.86 -21.17
N GLN A 412 -23.12 -25.73 -22.05
CA GLN A 412 -22.79 -26.74 -23.08
C GLN A 412 -22.47 -28.11 -22.46
N ILE A 413 -21.54 -28.17 -21.50
CA ILE A 413 -21.19 -29.41 -20.79
C ILE A 413 -22.40 -30.01 -20.05
N ALA A 414 -23.33 -29.18 -19.56
CA ALA A 414 -24.56 -29.67 -18.93
C ALA A 414 -25.50 -30.34 -19.95
N VAL A 415 -25.62 -29.78 -21.16
CA VAL A 415 -26.38 -30.34 -22.28
C VAL A 415 -25.74 -31.64 -22.81
N GLU A 416 -24.44 -31.65 -23.08
CA GLU A 416 -23.70 -32.86 -23.49
C GLU A 416 -23.88 -33.99 -22.47
N ARG A 417 -23.76 -33.69 -21.17
CA ARG A 417 -23.99 -34.67 -20.10
C ARG A 417 -25.45 -35.13 -20.01
N ALA A 418 -26.41 -34.34 -20.47
CA ALA A 418 -27.81 -34.75 -20.55
C ALA A 418 -28.06 -35.66 -21.76
N GLN A 419 -27.50 -35.32 -22.92
CA GLN A 419 -27.52 -36.14 -24.13
C GLN A 419 -26.84 -37.50 -23.87
N ALA A 420 -25.62 -37.52 -23.36
CA ALA A 420 -24.88 -38.75 -23.02
C ALA A 420 -25.49 -39.57 -21.85
N ARG A 421 -26.51 -39.04 -21.14
CA ARG A 421 -27.39 -39.84 -20.26
C ARG A 421 -28.58 -40.39 -21.04
N TYR A 422 -29.25 -39.55 -21.82
CA TYR A 422 -30.36 -39.96 -22.68
C TYR A 422 -29.96 -41.09 -23.64
N GLU A 423 -28.83 -40.95 -24.34
CA GLU A 423 -28.26 -41.96 -25.24
C GLU A 423 -28.02 -43.30 -24.56
N LYS A 424 -27.51 -43.31 -23.33
CA LYS A 424 -27.29 -44.55 -22.55
C LYS A 424 -28.57 -45.19 -22.07
N HIS A 425 -29.57 -44.40 -21.69
CA HIS A 425 -30.89 -44.93 -21.34
C HIS A 425 -31.62 -45.41 -22.60
N TYR A 426 -31.44 -44.73 -23.74
CA TYR A 426 -32.01 -45.11 -25.03
C TYR A 426 -31.37 -46.40 -25.57
N SER A 427 -30.04 -46.55 -25.53
CA SER A 427 -29.36 -47.78 -26.00
C SER A 427 -29.79 -48.99 -25.16
N VAL A 428 -29.79 -48.88 -23.83
CA VAL A 428 -30.26 -49.96 -22.94
C VAL A 428 -31.73 -50.30 -23.20
N CYS A 429 -32.60 -49.31 -23.41
CA CYS A 429 -33.99 -49.57 -23.78
C CYS A 429 -34.13 -50.20 -25.18
N ALA A 430 -33.30 -49.81 -26.16
CA ALA A 430 -33.28 -50.41 -27.49
C ALA A 430 -32.78 -51.86 -27.45
N GLU A 431 -31.66 -52.13 -26.77
CA GLU A 431 -31.13 -53.48 -26.53
C GLU A 431 -32.17 -54.41 -25.88
N ILE A 432 -32.96 -53.90 -24.93
CA ILE A 432 -34.06 -54.66 -24.30
C ILE A 432 -35.25 -54.85 -25.26
N LEU A 433 -35.61 -53.84 -26.05
CA LEU A 433 -36.68 -53.97 -27.05
C LEU A 433 -36.31 -54.97 -28.14
N ASP A 434 -35.08 -54.92 -28.66
CA ASP A 434 -34.57 -55.87 -29.64
C ASP A 434 -34.56 -57.30 -29.06
N GLN A 435 -34.15 -57.50 -27.80
CA GLN A 435 -34.25 -58.80 -27.12
C GLN A 435 -35.71 -59.29 -26.94
N ILE A 436 -36.67 -58.39 -26.74
CA ILE A 436 -38.10 -58.73 -26.70
C ILE A 436 -38.60 -59.13 -28.10
N VAL A 437 -38.18 -58.39 -29.14
CA VAL A 437 -38.52 -58.70 -30.54
C VAL A 437 -37.92 -60.04 -30.94
N ASP A 438 -36.64 -60.29 -30.66
CA ASP A 438 -35.94 -61.57 -30.85
C ASP A 438 -36.67 -62.74 -30.19
N LEU A 439 -37.06 -62.59 -28.92
CA LEU A 439 -37.81 -63.63 -28.21
C LEU A 439 -39.18 -63.87 -28.86
N SER A 440 -39.87 -62.80 -29.28
CA SER A 440 -41.20 -62.90 -29.90
C SER A 440 -41.16 -63.53 -31.29
N THR A 441 -40.14 -63.21 -32.09
CA THR A 441 -39.91 -63.76 -33.44
C THR A 441 -39.50 -65.22 -33.36
N LYS A 442 -38.53 -65.60 -32.52
CA LYS A 442 -38.23 -67.03 -32.24
C LYS A 442 -39.46 -67.82 -31.82
N VAL A 443 -40.29 -67.25 -30.92
CA VAL A 443 -41.53 -67.89 -30.46
C VAL A 443 -42.57 -68.00 -31.59
N ALA A 444 -42.61 -67.07 -32.54
CA ALA A 444 -43.46 -67.15 -33.73
C ALA A 444 -42.94 -68.18 -34.75
N ASP A 445 -41.65 -68.10 -35.11
CA ASP A 445 -40.95 -69.01 -36.03
C ASP A 445 -41.20 -70.48 -35.64
N TYR A 446 -40.93 -70.82 -34.37
CA TYR A 446 -41.13 -72.17 -33.87
C TYR A 446 -42.62 -72.58 -33.85
N ARG A 447 -43.56 -71.69 -33.52
CA ARG A 447 -45.00 -72.02 -33.57
C ARG A 447 -45.48 -72.32 -34.98
N MET A 448 -44.96 -71.63 -36.00
CA MET A 448 -45.27 -71.92 -37.40
C MET A 448 -44.68 -73.28 -37.83
N LEU A 449 -43.50 -73.65 -37.33
CA LEU A 449 -42.86 -74.93 -37.63
C LEU A 449 -43.48 -76.12 -36.86
N THR A 450 -44.06 -75.91 -35.67
CA THR A 450 -44.55 -76.98 -34.78
C THR A 450 -46.07 -77.03 -34.57
N ASN A 451 -46.86 -76.32 -35.40
CA ASN A 451 -48.31 -76.19 -35.24
C ASN A 451 -48.71 -75.76 -33.81
N ASN A 452 -48.12 -74.66 -33.34
CA ASN A 452 -48.31 -74.00 -32.04
C ASN A 452 -47.80 -74.73 -30.78
N LEU A 453 -47.29 -75.97 -30.85
CA LEU A 453 -46.72 -76.65 -29.68
C LEU A 453 -45.26 -76.24 -29.42
N ILE A 454 -45.01 -75.49 -28.35
CA ILE A 454 -43.64 -75.19 -27.87
C ILE A 454 -43.32 -76.10 -26.67
N PRO A 455 -42.23 -76.90 -26.71
CA PRO A 455 -41.77 -77.67 -25.57
C PRO A 455 -41.38 -76.77 -24.38
N TYR A 456 -41.81 -77.13 -23.17
CA TYR A 456 -41.59 -76.32 -21.95
C TYR A 456 -40.11 -75.99 -21.70
N LYS A 457 -39.21 -76.96 -21.90
CA LYS A 457 -37.76 -76.76 -21.72
C LYS A 457 -37.22 -75.67 -22.65
N LEU A 458 -37.50 -75.78 -23.95
CA LEU A 458 -37.05 -74.82 -24.96
C LEU A 458 -37.52 -73.38 -24.65
N MET A 459 -38.76 -73.23 -24.18
CA MET A 459 -39.33 -71.96 -23.71
C MET A 459 -38.71 -71.46 -22.38
N HIS A 460 -38.20 -72.36 -21.53
CA HIS A 460 -37.45 -72.00 -20.33
C HIS A 460 -36.04 -71.54 -20.70
N ASP A 461 -35.34 -72.28 -21.56
CA ASP A 461 -33.99 -71.99 -22.03
C ASP A 461 -33.91 -70.61 -22.70
N TRP A 462 -34.86 -70.26 -23.58
CA TRP A 462 -34.92 -68.92 -24.19
C TRP A 462 -35.23 -67.80 -23.19
N LYS A 463 -36.03 -68.08 -22.14
CA LYS A 463 -36.27 -67.12 -21.06
C LYS A 463 -35.02 -66.93 -20.21
N GLU A 464 -34.24 -67.98 -19.97
CA GLU A 464 -32.95 -67.83 -19.31
C GLU A 464 -31.95 -67.04 -20.16
N LEU A 465 -31.90 -67.24 -21.49
CA LEU A 465 -31.08 -66.40 -22.37
C LEU A 465 -31.49 -64.91 -22.29
N PHE A 466 -32.80 -64.63 -22.35
CA PHE A 466 -33.36 -63.29 -22.19
C PHE A 466 -33.02 -62.66 -20.83
N PHE A 467 -33.25 -63.37 -19.71
CA PHE A 467 -32.92 -62.85 -18.37
C PHE A 467 -31.40 -62.68 -18.13
N ASN A 468 -30.56 -63.41 -18.87
CA ASN A 468 -29.10 -63.25 -18.86
C ASN A 468 -28.59 -62.26 -19.92
N ALA A 469 -29.48 -61.52 -20.61
CA ALA A 469 -29.16 -60.57 -21.68
C ALA A 469 -28.26 -61.14 -22.80
N LYS A 470 -28.48 -62.42 -23.16
CA LYS A 470 -27.78 -63.10 -24.25
C LYS A 470 -28.64 -63.11 -25.52
N PRO A 471 -28.06 -62.84 -26.71
CA PRO A 471 -28.79 -62.88 -27.97
C PRO A 471 -29.35 -64.28 -28.23
N ILE A 472 -30.59 -64.35 -28.72
CA ILE A 472 -31.33 -65.61 -28.95
C ILE A 472 -31.13 -66.09 -30.40
N TYR A 473 -30.80 -65.19 -31.32
CA TYR A 473 -30.20 -65.53 -32.60
C TYR A 473 -28.69 -65.71 -32.44
N GLU A 474 -28.13 -66.73 -33.10
CA GLU A 474 -26.69 -66.90 -33.21
C GLU A 474 -26.13 -65.71 -33.98
N GLN A 475 -25.32 -64.88 -33.31
CA GLN A 475 -24.70 -63.72 -33.92
C GLN A 475 -23.77 -64.20 -35.05
N ALA A 476 -24.20 -63.99 -36.29
CA ALA A 476 -23.40 -64.32 -37.46
C ALA A 476 -22.04 -63.67 -37.31
N SER A 477 -20.97 -64.49 -37.32
CA SER A 477 -19.60 -64.00 -37.25
C SER A 477 -19.22 -63.35 -38.58
N VAL A 478 -19.71 -62.13 -38.76
CA VAL A 478 -19.24 -61.19 -39.78
C VAL A 478 -17.74 -61.03 -39.52
N LYS A 479 -16.94 -61.77 -40.31
CA LYS A 479 -15.49 -61.59 -40.35
C LYS A 479 -15.27 -60.12 -40.62
N THR A 480 -14.69 -59.41 -39.66
CA THR A 480 -14.30 -58.01 -39.86
C THR A 480 -13.34 -57.98 -41.03
N LEU A 481 -13.82 -57.44 -42.15
CA LEU A 481 -12.95 -57.11 -43.28
C LEU A 481 -11.86 -56.18 -42.74
N PRO A 482 -10.59 -56.36 -43.15
CA PRO A 482 -9.52 -55.45 -42.76
C PRO A 482 -9.92 -54.00 -43.03
N ALA A 483 -9.58 -53.09 -42.12
CA ALA A 483 -9.91 -51.67 -42.25
C ALA A 483 -9.20 -51.02 -43.46
N ASP A 484 -8.08 -51.62 -43.89
CA ASP A 484 -7.41 -51.29 -45.15
C ASP A 484 -8.04 -52.13 -46.28
N PRO A 485 -8.73 -51.52 -47.27
CA PRO A 485 -9.27 -52.26 -48.40
C PRO A 485 -8.14 -52.84 -49.24
N SER A 486 -8.24 -54.11 -49.63
CA SER A 486 -7.26 -54.75 -50.51
C SER A 486 -7.16 -53.98 -51.83
N ARG A 487 -5.98 -53.96 -52.44
CA ARG A 487 -5.77 -53.31 -53.76
C ARG A 487 -6.74 -53.82 -54.82
N GLU A 488 -7.09 -55.11 -54.75
CA GLU A 488 -8.08 -55.73 -55.63
C GLU A 488 -9.51 -55.24 -55.36
N GLN A 489 -9.85 -54.95 -54.10
CA GLN A 489 -11.14 -54.37 -53.71
C GLN A 489 -11.24 -52.88 -54.11
N LEU A 490 -10.14 -52.13 -54.04
CA LEU A 490 -10.07 -50.77 -54.60
C LEU A 490 -10.28 -50.81 -56.12
N THR A 491 -9.61 -51.74 -56.84
CA THR A 491 -9.84 -51.91 -58.28
C THR A 491 -11.25 -52.45 -58.61
N GLU A 492 -11.93 -53.16 -57.70
CA GLU A 492 -13.34 -53.53 -57.84
C GLU A 492 -14.32 -52.38 -57.53
N LEU A 493 -13.93 -51.41 -56.69
CA LEU A 493 -14.68 -50.18 -56.48
C LEU A 493 -14.48 -49.25 -57.68
N GLU A 494 -13.25 -49.03 -58.15
CA GLU A 494 -12.98 -48.32 -59.40
C GLU A 494 -13.76 -48.91 -60.59
N LYS A 495 -13.88 -50.25 -60.68
CA LYS A 495 -14.71 -50.91 -61.72
C LYS A 495 -16.22 -50.73 -61.53
N ARG A 496 -16.71 -50.51 -60.30
CA ARG A 496 -18.13 -50.20 -60.03
C ARG A 496 -18.43 -48.73 -60.27
N ASP A 497 -17.51 -47.84 -59.93
CA ASP A 497 -17.61 -46.40 -60.17
C ASP A 497 -17.37 -46.03 -61.64
N LEU A 498 -16.65 -46.87 -62.40
CA LEU A 498 -16.56 -46.83 -63.86
C LEU A 498 -17.79 -47.42 -64.57
N LEU A 499 -18.60 -48.24 -63.90
CA LEU A 499 -19.93 -48.64 -64.36
C LEU A 499 -20.94 -47.55 -63.98
N ASP A 500 -20.73 -46.37 -64.56
CA ASP A 500 -21.58 -45.20 -64.36
C ASP A 500 -23.02 -45.50 -64.80
N THR A 501 -23.97 -44.90 -64.10
CA THR A 501 -25.41 -44.87 -64.37
C THR A 501 -25.79 -44.65 -65.84
N ASN A 502 -24.93 -44.00 -66.63
CA ASN A 502 -25.12 -43.77 -68.06
C ASN A 502 -25.12 -45.07 -68.89
N ASP A 503 -24.26 -46.05 -68.59
CA ASP A 503 -24.20 -47.35 -69.29
C ASP A 503 -25.54 -48.11 -69.13
N TYR A 504 -26.21 -47.95 -67.99
CA TYR A 504 -27.47 -48.63 -67.67
C TYR A 504 -28.68 -48.07 -68.43
N GLU A 505 -28.64 -46.80 -68.83
CA GLU A 505 -29.66 -46.22 -69.73
C GLU A 505 -29.32 -46.48 -71.21
N GLU A 506 -28.04 -46.56 -71.61
CA GLU A 506 -27.66 -46.96 -72.98
C GLU A 506 -28.05 -48.42 -73.28
N TYR A 507 -27.90 -49.33 -72.31
CA TYR A 507 -28.35 -50.73 -72.44
C TYR A 507 -29.88 -50.89 -72.60
N LYS A 508 -30.65 -49.81 -72.40
CA LYS A 508 -32.12 -49.81 -72.35
C LYS A 508 -32.77 -49.42 -73.68
N VAL A 509 -31.97 -49.11 -74.70
CA VAL A 509 -32.43 -48.79 -76.05
C VAL A 509 -31.63 -49.61 -77.06
N PRO A 510 -32.11 -50.81 -77.42
CA PRO A 510 -32.84 -50.84 -78.70
C PRO A 510 -34.04 -51.82 -78.74
N THR A 511 -34.76 -51.76 -79.87
CA THR A 511 -35.98 -52.53 -80.22
C THR A 511 -37.23 -52.19 -79.39
N ASP A 512 -38.41 -52.00 -79.99
CA ASP A 512 -38.81 -52.30 -81.38
C ASP A 512 -38.87 -51.11 -82.35
N MET A 513 -38.49 -51.38 -83.60
CA MET A 513 -38.94 -50.63 -84.78
C MET A 513 -39.86 -51.54 -85.63
N LYS A 514 -41.17 -51.28 -85.65
CA LYS A 514 -42.06 -51.24 -86.84
C LYS A 514 -43.54 -51.15 -86.48
#